data_AF-A0AAW3V3A9-F1
#
_entry.id   AF-A0AAW3V3A9-F1
#
_cell.length_a   1.000
_cell.length_b   1.000
_cell.length_c   1.000
_cell.angle_alpha   90.00
_cell.angle_beta   90.00
_cell.angle_gamma   90.00
#
_symmetry.space_group_name_H-M   'P 1'
#
loop_
_entity.id
_entity.type
_entity.pdbx_description
1 polymer ?
#
loop_
_entity_poly.entity_id
_entity_poly.type
_entity_poly.pdbx_seq_one_letter_code
_entity_poly.pdbx_strand_id
1 'polypeptide(L)'
;MNQQSGPETDLKKASVTREVAGAILTAEVSPCSWMYPTYGFQISVVMAEGGKAYVLEKELAFADASIDDMQRLLGTIGVIPCIKCRKPAFNPDTVQTNREGKCEQCFMTELNAEFEKEREKDARRMAKNDAKYKKQGYTHRVDAWIHPGRGDDESVTYYMKDPTDEAIRAQLRKNGSIVLDDYKTVQL
;
A
#
# COMPACT_ATOMS: atom_id res chain seq x y z
N MET A 1 39.67 -27.30 -21.67
CA MET A 1 39.58 -26.04 -20.91
C MET A 1 38.27 -26.08 -20.15
N ASN A 2 38.31 -26.46 -18.87
CA ASN A 2 37.13 -26.44 -18.01
C ASN A 2 36.95 -25.02 -17.50
N GLN A 3 35.94 -24.31 -18.02
CA GLN A 3 35.44 -23.11 -17.36
C GLN A 3 34.69 -23.58 -16.10
N GLN A 4 35.27 -23.27 -14.94
CA GLN A 4 34.56 -23.36 -13.67
C GLN A 4 33.50 -22.26 -13.68
N SER A 5 32.23 -22.65 -13.79
CA SER A 5 31.11 -21.79 -13.46
C SER A 5 31.23 -21.41 -11.98
N GLY A 6 31.44 -20.13 -11.71
CA GLY A 6 31.37 -19.59 -10.36
C GLY A 6 29.98 -19.83 -9.73
N PRO A 7 29.83 -19.61 -8.42
CA PRO A 7 28.54 -19.76 -7.76
C PRO A 7 27.51 -18.86 -8.45
N GLU A 8 26.47 -19.50 -9.01
CA GLU A 8 25.35 -18.82 -9.66
C GLU A 8 24.72 -17.87 -8.64
N THR A 9 24.79 -16.56 -8.91
CA THR A 9 24.25 -15.56 -8.00
C THR A 9 22.73 -15.67 -8.02
N ASP A 10 22.13 -16.00 -6.87
CA ASP A 10 20.68 -16.02 -6.71
C ASP A 10 20.12 -14.60 -6.89
N LEU A 11 19.66 -14.30 -8.10
CA LEU A 11 19.18 -12.97 -8.50
C LEU A 11 18.03 -12.49 -7.59
N LYS A 12 17.27 -13.41 -6.95
CA LYS A 12 16.20 -13.07 -6.00
C LYS A 12 16.71 -12.42 -4.71
N LYS A 13 17.99 -12.61 -4.40
CA LYS A 13 18.67 -12.06 -3.21
C LYS A 13 19.73 -11.03 -3.58
N ALA A 14 19.84 -10.70 -4.87
CA ALA A 14 20.79 -9.70 -5.33
C ALA A 14 20.41 -8.31 -4.83
N SER A 15 21.43 -7.55 -4.47
CA SER A 15 21.31 -6.14 -4.11
C SER A 15 22.42 -5.36 -4.80
N VAL A 16 22.08 -4.21 -5.39
CA VAL A 16 23.04 -3.28 -5.97
C VAL A 16 22.82 -1.89 -5.41
N THR A 17 23.89 -1.14 -5.19
CA THR A 17 23.84 0.20 -4.60
C THR A 17 24.47 1.22 -5.55
N ARG A 18 23.92 2.42 -5.56
CA ARG A 18 24.41 3.57 -6.33
C ARG A 18 24.31 4.83 -5.49
N GLU A 19 25.36 5.65 -5.51
CA GLU A 19 25.29 7.02 -4.99
C GLU A 19 24.91 7.99 -6.12
N VAL A 20 23.97 8.89 -5.84
CA VAL A 20 23.55 9.94 -6.77
C VAL A 20 23.13 11.19 -6.00
N ALA A 21 23.69 12.33 -6.37
CA ALA A 21 23.43 13.62 -5.71
C ALA A 21 23.58 13.59 -4.17
N GLY A 22 24.54 12.80 -3.66
CA GLY A 22 24.81 12.64 -2.23
C GLY A 22 23.80 11.75 -1.48
N ALA A 23 22.89 11.08 -2.18
CA ALA A 23 21.98 10.08 -1.62
C ALA A 23 22.40 8.66 -2.04
N ILE A 24 22.20 7.70 -1.15
CA ILE A 24 22.48 6.29 -1.41
C ILE A 24 21.18 5.60 -1.79
N LEU A 25 21.16 5.01 -2.99
CA LEU A 25 20.08 4.18 -3.50
C LEU A 25 20.48 2.71 -3.46
N THR A 26 19.62 1.87 -2.89
CA THR A 26 19.81 0.41 -2.88
C THR A 26 18.66 -0.24 -3.62
N ALA A 27 18.97 -1.08 -4.59
CA ALA A 27 18.01 -1.80 -5.42
C ALA A 27 18.06 -3.30 -5.17
N GLU A 28 16.89 -3.90 -5.04
CA GLU A 28 16.66 -5.34 -4.94
C GLU A 28 15.63 -5.75 -6.00
N VAL A 29 15.64 -7.01 -6.43
CA VAL A 29 14.61 -7.48 -7.38
C VAL A 29 13.26 -7.61 -6.68
N SER A 30 12.23 -7.00 -7.26
CA SER A 30 10.86 -7.09 -6.78
C SER A 30 10.31 -8.51 -6.98
N PRO A 31 9.65 -9.11 -5.97
CA PRO A 31 9.01 -10.42 -6.10
C PRO A 31 8.03 -10.56 -7.24
N CYS A 32 7.41 -9.45 -7.66
CA CYS A 32 6.50 -9.42 -8.79
C CYS A 32 7.14 -10.00 -10.08
N SER A 33 8.46 -9.88 -10.23
CA SER A 33 9.19 -10.36 -11.42
C SER A 33 9.12 -11.88 -11.61
N TRP A 34 9.01 -12.64 -10.51
CA TRP A 34 8.91 -14.12 -10.58
C TRP A 34 7.59 -14.68 -10.04
N MET A 35 6.81 -13.90 -9.28
CA MET A 35 5.46 -14.28 -8.86
C MET A 35 4.45 -14.17 -10.01
N TYR A 36 4.68 -13.26 -10.96
CA TYR A 36 3.78 -12.99 -12.07
C TYR A 36 4.55 -13.12 -13.40
N PRO A 37 4.50 -14.29 -14.08
CA PRO A 37 5.37 -14.59 -15.22
C PRO A 37 5.33 -13.59 -16.39
N THR A 38 4.24 -12.84 -16.54
CA THR A 38 4.03 -11.85 -17.62
C THR A 38 4.23 -10.40 -17.17
N TYR A 39 4.71 -10.18 -15.95
CA TYR A 39 4.85 -8.84 -15.38
C TYR A 39 6.08 -8.09 -15.90
N GLY A 40 7.15 -8.80 -16.24
CA GLY A 40 8.45 -8.25 -16.62
C GLY A 40 9.43 -8.18 -15.44
N PHE A 41 10.59 -7.56 -15.65
CA PHE A 41 11.65 -7.44 -14.65
C PHE A 41 11.54 -6.11 -13.92
N GLN A 42 11.33 -6.16 -12.61
CA GLN A 42 11.18 -4.97 -11.76
C GLN A 42 12.20 -4.96 -10.64
N ILE A 43 12.87 -3.82 -10.45
CA ILE A 43 13.63 -3.53 -9.25
C ILE A 43 12.81 -2.67 -8.30
N SER A 44 12.98 -2.91 -7.00
CA SER A 44 12.52 -2.04 -5.93
C SER A 44 13.72 -1.28 -5.38
N VAL A 45 13.60 0.04 -5.28
CA VAL A 45 14.71 0.92 -4.92
C VAL A 45 14.35 1.70 -3.67
N VAL A 46 15.19 1.62 -2.66
CA VAL A 46 15.08 2.39 -1.41
C VAL A 46 16.19 3.43 -1.36
N MET A 47 15.85 4.60 -0.83
CA MET A 47 16.81 5.65 -0.52
C MET A 47 17.12 5.59 0.98
N ALA A 48 18.39 5.74 1.37
CA ALA A 48 18.82 5.62 2.77
C ALA A 48 18.07 6.58 3.71
N GLU A 49 17.76 7.78 3.24
CA GLU A 49 16.99 8.81 3.95
C GLU A 49 15.47 8.55 3.98
N GLY A 50 15.02 7.43 3.40
CA GLY A 50 13.63 7.02 3.28
C GLY A 50 13.07 7.23 1.86
N GLY A 51 12.00 6.51 1.55
CA GLY A 51 11.42 6.46 0.21
C GLY A 51 11.61 5.10 -0.42
N LYS A 52 10.55 4.62 -1.09
CA LYS A 52 10.62 3.45 -1.97
C LYS A 52 10.05 3.81 -3.34
N ALA A 53 10.72 3.36 -4.39
CA ALA A 53 10.27 3.45 -5.77
C ALA A 53 10.43 2.10 -6.48
N TYR A 54 9.77 1.94 -7.62
CA TYR A 54 9.86 0.74 -8.44
C TYR A 54 10.18 1.15 -9.88
N VAL A 55 11.07 0.40 -10.53
CA VAL A 55 11.40 0.58 -11.95
C VAL A 55 11.13 -0.75 -12.63
N LEU A 56 10.24 -0.73 -13.62
CA LEU A 56 9.79 -1.90 -14.35
C LEU A 56 10.29 -1.84 -15.79
N GLU A 57 10.84 -2.96 -16.26
CA GLU A 57 11.07 -3.23 -17.67
C GLU A 57 10.20 -4.40 -18.10
N LYS A 58 9.11 -4.07 -18.80
CA LYS A 58 8.07 -5.04 -19.14
C LYS A 58 8.54 -6.13 -20.10
N GLU A 59 9.44 -5.78 -21.02
CA GLU A 59 9.91 -6.66 -22.09
C GLU A 59 11.03 -7.62 -21.65
N LEU A 60 11.60 -7.42 -20.46
CA LEU A 60 12.64 -8.29 -19.91
C LEU A 60 12.01 -9.30 -18.95
N ALA A 61 12.08 -10.59 -19.27
CA ALA A 61 11.64 -11.64 -18.35
C ALA A 61 12.65 -11.84 -17.22
N PHE A 62 12.19 -12.23 -16.02
CA PHE A 62 13.08 -12.50 -14.88
C PHE A 62 14.13 -13.59 -15.18
N ALA A 63 13.79 -14.58 -16.01
CA ALA A 63 14.70 -15.67 -16.37
C ALA A 63 15.90 -15.21 -17.22
N ASP A 64 15.75 -14.09 -17.94
CA ASP A 64 16.78 -13.54 -18.82
C ASP A 64 17.51 -12.35 -18.19
N ALA A 65 17.06 -11.89 -17.02
CA ALA A 65 17.60 -10.73 -16.35
C ALA A 65 18.91 -11.02 -15.64
N SER A 66 19.74 -9.98 -15.48
CA SER A 66 21.05 -10.05 -14.86
C SER A 66 21.27 -8.97 -13.79
N ILE A 67 22.39 -9.05 -13.08
CA ILE A 67 22.85 -7.96 -12.20
C ILE A 67 23.11 -6.67 -13.00
N ASP A 68 23.59 -6.79 -14.23
CA ASP A 68 23.84 -5.62 -15.09
C ASP A 68 22.53 -4.92 -15.47
N ASP A 69 21.44 -5.67 -15.65
CA ASP A 69 20.10 -5.10 -15.84
C ASP A 69 19.63 -4.35 -14.59
N MET A 70 19.89 -4.89 -13.39
CA MET A 70 19.59 -4.17 -12.14
C MET A 70 20.36 -2.85 -12.07
N GLN A 71 21.64 -2.86 -12.41
CA GLN A 71 22.49 -1.66 -12.40
C GLN A 71 22.02 -0.65 -13.44
N ARG A 72 21.66 -1.10 -14.65
CA ARG A 72 21.12 -0.27 -15.73
C ARG A 72 19.81 0.39 -15.31
N LEU A 73 18.87 -0.37 -14.74
CA LEU A 73 17.61 0.16 -14.23
C LEU A 73 17.80 1.12 -13.06
N LEU A 74 18.70 0.81 -12.12
CA LEU A 74 19.06 1.73 -11.03
C LEU A 74 19.73 3.02 -11.58
N GLY A 75 20.43 2.91 -12.71
CA GLY A 75 21.07 4.00 -13.42
C GLY A 75 20.10 5.06 -13.97
N THR A 76 18.84 4.68 -14.24
CA THR A 76 17.83 5.62 -14.77
C THR A 76 17.28 6.56 -13.71
N ILE A 77 17.38 6.20 -12.44
CA ILE A 77 16.77 6.94 -11.34
C ILE A 77 17.58 8.21 -11.04
N GLY A 78 16.89 9.34 -11.03
CA GLY A 78 17.40 10.63 -10.60
C GLY A 78 16.97 10.96 -9.17
N VAL A 79 17.78 11.81 -8.53
CA VAL A 79 17.52 12.39 -7.22
C VAL A 79 17.57 13.91 -7.35
N ILE A 80 16.58 14.59 -6.77
CA ILE A 80 16.47 16.04 -6.74
C ILE A 80 16.35 16.54 -5.29
N PRO A 81 16.65 17.83 -5.03
CA PRO A 81 16.35 18.43 -3.74
C PRO A 81 14.84 18.48 -3.51
N CYS A 82 14.40 18.02 -2.34
CA CYS A 82 13.01 18.07 -1.93
C CYS A 82 12.46 19.49 -2.05
N ILE A 83 11.27 19.61 -2.67
CA ILE A 83 10.62 20.91 -2.88
C ILE A 83 10.26 21.67 -1.60
N LYS A 84 10.24 20.99 -0.43
CA LYS A 84 9.92 21.58 0.87
C LYS A 84 11.15 21.86 1.74
N CYS A 85 12.03 20.87 1.90
CA CYS A 85 13.12 20.93 2.87
C CYS A 85 14.52 20.74 2.27
N ARG A 86 14.64 20.64 0.94
CA ARG A 86 15.88 20.46 0.17
C ARG A 86 16.67 19.16 0.43
N LYS A 87 16.26 18.31 1.39
CA LYS A 87 16.79 16.94 1.53
C LYS A 87 16.59 16.12 0.24
N PRO A 88 17.38 15.07 -0.02
CA PRO A 88 17.19 14.21 -1.18
C PRO A 88 15.76 13.68 -1.33
N ALA A 89 15.28 13.63 -2.57
CA ALA A 89 13.99 13.07 -2.97
C ALA A 89 14.10 12.42 -4.35
N PHE A 90 13.28 11.40 -4.62
CA PHE A 90 13.20 10.82 -5.96
C PHE A 90 12.76 11.86 -6.98
N ASN A 91 13.41 11.88 -8.14
CA ASN A 91 13.00 12.73 -9.25
C ASN A 91 11.79 12.11 -9.99
N PRO A 92 10.60 12.74 -9.92
CA PRO A 92 9.40 12.21 -10.57
C PRO A 92 9.51 12.14 -12.10
N ASP A 93 10.45 12.87 -12.72
CA ASP A 93 10.68 12.81 -14.17
C ASP A 93 11.45 11.54 -14.60
N THR A 94 12.06 10.83 -13.64
CA THR A 94 12.91 9.66 -13.91
C THR A 94 12.36 8.36 -13.35
N VAL A 95 11.47 8.45 -12.35
CA VAL A 95 10.85 7.28 -11.73
C VAL A 95 9.42 7.60 -11.34
N GLN A 96 8.52 6.67 -11.60
CA GLN A 96 7.10 6.83 -11.27
C GLN A 96 6.92 6.84 -9.75
N THR A 97 6.44 7.96 -9.22
CA THR A 97 6.17 8.14 -7.80
C THR A 97 5.02 9.12 -7.59
N ASN A 98 4.23 8.92 -6.53
CA ASN A 98 3.18 9.84 -6.09
C ASN A 98 3.70 10.93 -5.13
N ARG A 99 5.02 11.02 -4.94
CA ARG A 99 5.63 11.93 -3.97
C ARG A 99 5.87 13.34 -4.50
N GLU A 100 5.73 13.57 -5.81
CA GLU A 100 5.85 14.90 -6.43
C GLU A 100 7.16 15.64 -6.08
N GLY A 101 8.29 14.92 -6.02
CA GLY A 101 9.58 15.50 -5.62
C GLY A 101 9.70 15.85 -4.13
N LYS A 102 8.83 15.32 -3.26
CA LYS A 102 8.95 15.41 -1.81
C LYS A 102 9.78 14.25 -1.28
N CYS A 103 10.61 14.50 -0.27
CA CYS A 103 11.26 13.43 0.49
C CYS A 103 10.22 12.67 1.33
N GLU A 104 10.59 11.49 1.84
CA GLU A 104 9.71 10.64 2.66
C GLU A 104 9.04 11.41 3.80
N GLN A 105 9.85 12.15 4.57
CA GLN A 105 9.37 12.88 5.73
C GLN A 105 8.31 13.94 5.38
N CYS A 106 8.56 14.76 4.37
CA CYS A 106 7.62 15.79 3.93
C CYS A 106 6.36 15.19 3.32
N PHE A 107 6.50 14.13 2.51
CA PHE A 107 5.37 13.42 1.93
C PHE A 107 4.46 12.82 3.02
N MET A 108 5.04 12.10 3.99
CA MET A 108 4.28 11.47 5.07
C MET A 108 3.64 12.49 6.01
N THR A 109 4.27 13.65 6.21
CA THR A 109 3.67 14.72 7.02
C THR A 109 2.38 15.24 6.39
N GLU A 110 2.39 15.50 5.08
CA GLU A 110 1.19 15.96 4.35
C GLU A 110 0.13 14.86 4.31
N LEU A 111 0.52 13.63 3.95
CA LEU A 111 -0.39 12.48 3.89
C LEU A 111 -1.06 12.19 5.24
N ASN A 112 -0.29 12.26 6.34
CA ASN A 112 -0.83 12.06 7.69
C ASN A 112 -1.80 13.20 8.07
N ALA A 113 -1.49 14.45 7.72
CA ALA A 113 -2.40 15.56 7.99
C ALA A 113 -3.74 15.41 7.25
N GLU A 114 -3.71 14.95 5.99
CA GLU A 114 -4.92 14.63 5.22
C GLU A 114 -5.70 13.46 5.83
N PHE A 115 -5.00 12.39 6.21
CA PHE A 115 -5.59 11.22 6.86
C PHE A 115 -6.30 11.60 8.16
N GLU A 116 -5.65 12.37 9.04
CA GLU A 116 -6.21 12.82 10.31
C GLU A 116 -7.46 13.69 10.10
N LYS A 117 -7.44 14.58 9.10
CA LYS A 117 -8.57 15.43 8.74
C LYS A 117 -9.79 14.61 8.28
N GLU A 118 -9.59 13.64 7.39
CA GLU A 118 -10.68 12.76 6.95
C GLU A 118 -11.17 11.86 8.10
N ARG A 119 -10.27 11.36 8.95
CA ARG A 119 -10.63 10.60 10.16
C ARG A 119 -11.53 11.40 11.10
N GLU A 120 -11.19 12.67 11.36
CA GLU A 120 -12.03 13.56 12.17
C GLU A 120 -13.40 13.82 11.53
N LYS A 121 -13.42 14.05 10.21
CA LYS A 121 -14.66 14.29 9.45
C LYS A 121 -15.57 13.08 9.50
N ASP A 122 -15.01 11.88 9.35
CA ASP A 122 -15.75 10.62 9.49
C ASP A 122 -16.26 10.40 10.91
N ALA A 123 -15.43 10.64 11.93
CA ALA A 123 -15.87 10.56 13.32
C ALA A 123 -17.03 11.52 13.62
N ARG A 124 -16.97 12.77 13.12
CA ARG A 124 -18.07 13.75 13.26
C ARG A 124 -19.34 13.30 12.50
N ARG A 125 -19.19 12.75 11.29
CA ARG A 125 -20.31 12.21 10.51
C ARG A 125 -20.98 11.04 11.24
N MET A 126 -20.18 10.14 11.80
CA MET A 126 -20.68 9.01 12.60
C MET A 126 -21.41 9.50 13.85
N ALA A 127 -20.82 10.40 14.64
CA ALA A 127 -21.47 10.95 15.84
C ALA A 127 -22.79 11.69 15.51
N LYS A 128 -22.86 12.39 14.37
CA LYS A 128 -24.09 13.04 13.91
C LYS A 128 -25.16 12.00 13.56
N ASN A 129 -24.79 10.92 12.89
CA ASN A 129 -25.71 9.83 12.56
C ASN A 129 -26.17 9.10 13.82
N ASP A 130 -25.27 8.79 14.74
CA ASP A 130 -25.58 8.19 16.06
C ASP A 130 -26.64 9.03 16.79
N ALA A 131 -26.42 10.34 16.93
CA ALA A 131 -27.38 11.24 17.56
C ALA A 131 -28.73 11.30 16.82
N LYS A 132 -28.72 11.25 15.48
CA LYS A 132 -29.94 11.23 14.66
C LYS A 132 -30.73 9.94 14.89
N TYR A 133 -30.09 8.78 14.82
CA TYR A 133 -30.76 7.49 14.97
C TYR A 133 -31.18 7.22 16.42
N LYS A 134 -30.41 7.68 17.41
CA LYS A 134 -30.84 7.68 18.82
C LYS A 134 -32.16 8.42 19.01
N LYS A 135 -32.32 9.61 18.42
CA LYS A 135 -33.59 10.37 18.46
C LYS A 135 -34.75 9.65 17.75
N GLN A 136 -34.46 8.76 16.82
CA GLN A 136 -35.45 7.91 16.13
C GLN A 136 -35.77 6.62 16.93
N GLY A 137 -35.19 6.47 18.12
CA GLY A 137 -35.41 5.34 19.02
C GLY A 137 -34.57 4.10 18.69
N TYR A 138 -33.52 4.23 17.88
CA TYR A 138 -32.50 3.20 17.77
C TYR A 138 -31.60 3.21 19.01
N THR A 139 -31.08 2.05 19.36
CA THR A 139 -30.38 1.84 20.64
C THR A 139 -28.92 1.43 20.43
N HIS A 140 -28.61 0.85 19.27
CA HIS A 140 -27.31 0.33 18.94
C HIS A 140 -26.95 0.65 17.49
N ARG A 141 -25.67 0.92 17.26
CA ARG A 141 -25.02 0.87 15.95
C ARG A 141 -24.25 -0.45 15.85
N VAL A 142 -24.30 -1.08 14.69
CA VAL A 142 -23.53 -2.28 14.37
C VAL A 142 -22.66 -1.95 13.16
N ASP A 143 -21.36 -1.89 13.36
CA ASP A 143 -20.36 -1.75 12.29
C ASP A 143 -19.87 -3.15 11.94
N ALA A 144 -20.01 -3.58 10.69
CA ALA A 144 -19.73 -4.96 10.28
C ALA A 144 -18.97 -5.01 8.96
N TRP A 145 -18.28 -6.12 8.73
CA TRP A 145 -17.75 -6.50 7.43
C TRP A 145 -18.66 -7.56 6.78
N ILE A 146 -19.03 -7.31 5.53
CA ILE A 146 -19.70 -8.27 4.68
C ILE A 146 -18.61 -9.00 3.90
N HIS A 147 -18.50 -10.30 4.14
CA HIS A 147 -17.59 -11.19 3.43
C HIS A 147 -18.42 -11.99 2.42
N PRO A 148 -18.55 -11.55 1.17
CA PRO A 148 -19.33 -12.30 0.19
C PRO A 148 -18.62 -13.60 -0.19
N GLY A 149 -19.37 -14.61 -0.64
CA GLY A 149 -18.76 -15.85 -1.14
C GLY A 149 -17.87 -15.65 -2.39
N ARG A 150 -17.99 -14.51 -3.06
CA ARG A 150 -17.14 -14.03 -4.17
C ARG A 150 -17.08 -12.51 -4.14
N GLY A 151 -15.92 -11.93 -4.42
CA GLY A 151 -15.72 -10.48 -4.45
C GLY A 151 -14.90 -9.99 -3.26
N ASP A 152 -14.87 -8.67 -3.09
CA ASP A 152 -14.16 -8.00 -2.02
C ASP A 152 -15.06 -7.80 -0.79
N ASP A 153 -14.44 -7.69 0.37
CA ASP A 153 -15.15 -7.40 1.62
C ASP A 153 -15.67 -5.96 1.65
N GLU A 154 -16.87 -5.76 2.21
CA GLU A 154 -17.53 -4.45 2.28
C GLU A 154 -17.81 -4.05 3.74
N SER A 155 -17.39 -2.85 4.14
CA SER A 155 -17.74 -2.30 5.46
C SER A 155 -19.14 -1.68 5.43
N VAL A 156 -19.99 -2.05 6.39
CA VAL A 156 -21.37 -1.55 6.50
C VAL A 156 -21.73 -1.14 7.92
N THR A 157 -22.61 -0.15 8.06
CA THR A 157 -23.13 0.29 9.36
C THR A 157 -24.65 0.14 9.38
N TYR A 158 -25.16 -0.61 10.36
CA TYR A 158 -26.58 -0.74 10.66
C TYR A 158 -26.94 -0.01 11.96
N TYR A 159 -28.16 0.54 12.02
CA TYR A 159 -28.74 1.04 13.26
C TYR A 159 -29.89 0.11 13.65
N MET A 160 -29.87 -0.41 14.88
CA MET A 160 -30.83 -1.42 15.34
C MET A 160 -31.43 -1.07 16.72
N LYS A 161 -32.63 -1.58 16.99
CA LYS A 161 -33.32 -1.48 18.29
C LYS A 161 -33.11 -2.80 19.02
N ASP A 162 -32.47 -2.74 20.19
CA ASP A 162 -32.09 -3.84 21.08
C ASP A 162 -31.74 -5.13 20.31
N PRO A 163 -30.74 -5.08 19.41
CA PRO A 163 -30.43 -6.22 18.57
C PRO A 163 -29.91 -7.38 19.40
N THR A 164 -30.39 -8.59 19.11
CA THR A 164 -29.75 -9.83 19.57
C THR A 164 -28.67 -10.25 18.57
N ASP A 165 -27.78 -11.12 19.00
CA ASP A 165 -26.72 -11.70 18.15
C ASP A 165 -27.32 -12.39 16.91
N GLU A 166 -28.44 -13.10 17.09
CA GLU A 166 -29.16 -13.77 16.00
C GLU A 166 -29.74 -12.78 15.00
N ALA A 167 -30.25 -11.63 15.47
CA ALA A 167 -30.79 -10.58 14.60
C ALA A 167 -29.68 -9.94 13.75
N ILE A 168 -28.50 -9.71 14.33
CA ILE A 168 -27.33 -9.20 13.61
C ILE A 168 -26.87 -10.21 12.57
N ARG A 169 -26.67 -11.49 12.96
CA ARG A 169 -26.30 -12.57 12.04
C ARG A 169 -27.29 -12.76 10.90
N ALA A 170 -28.59 -12.63 11.18
CA ALA A 170 -29.63 -12.70 10.15
C ALA A 170 -29.52 -11.52 9.15
N GLN A 171 -29.22 -10.32 9.65
CA GLN A 171 -28.98 -9.14 8.81
C GLN A 171 -27.72 -9.31 7.96
N LEU A 172 -26.60 -9.82 8.51
CA LEU A 172 -25.38 -10.08 7.74
C LEU A 172 -25.60 -11.12 6.64
N ARG A 173 -26.29 -12.22 6.95
CA ARG A 173 -26.66 -13.24 5.96
C ARG A 173 -27.54 -12.68 4.86
N LYS A 174 -28.50 -11.81 5.20
CA LYS A 174 -29.37 -11.15 4.23
C LYS A 174 -28.59 -10.27 3.24
N ASN A 175 -27.47 -9.70 3.67
CA ASN A 175 -26.58 -8.91 2.83
C ASN A 175 -25.48 -9.76 2.15
N GLY A 176 -25.62 -11.08 2.15
CA GLY A 176 -24.75 -11.99 1.40
C GLY A 176 -23.45 -12.37 2.10
N SER A 177 -23.27 -12.00 3.38
CA SER A 177 -22.06 -12.37 4.12
C SER A 177 -22.06 -13.88 4.44
N ILE A 178 -20.92 -14.54 4.23
CA ILE A 178 -20.65 -15.91 4.66
C ILE A 178 -20.03 -15.99 6.06
N VAL A 179 -19.37 -14.91 6.50
CA VAL A 179 -18.87 -14.74 7.87
C VAL A 179 -19.87 -13.87 8.64
N LEU A 180 -20.33 -14.35 9.79
CA LEU A 180 -21.50 -13.78 10.47
C LEU A 180 -21.17 -13.20 11.85
N ASP A 181 -19.90 -13.18 12.22
CA ASP A 181 -19.38 -12.73 13.51
C ASP A 181 -18.36 -11.58 13.40
N ASP A 182 -18.05 -11.11 12.18
CA ASP A 182 -17.21 -9.93 11.97
C ASP A 182 -18.04 -8.63 12.08
N TYR A 183 -18.36 -8.27 13.32
CA TYR A 183 -19.01 -7.00 13.64
C TYR A 183 -18.66 -6.49 15.03
N LYS A 184 -18.87 -5.19 15.21
CA LYS A 184 -18.81 -4.49 16.49
C LYS A 184 -20.11 -3.76 16.75
N THR A 185 -20.66 -3.98 17.94
CA THR A 185 -21.83 -3.26 18.43
C THR A 185 -21.40 -2.09 19.32
N VAL A 186 -22.05 -0.94 19.13
CA VAL A 186 -21.88 0.28 19.93
C VAL A 186 -23.24 0.74 20.40
N GLN A 187 -23.40 0.95 21.71
CA GLN A 187 -24.63 1.51 22.27
C GLN A 187 -24.71 3.02 22.01
N LEU A 188 -25.89 3.51 21.61
CA LEU A 188 -26.13 4.91 21.19
C LEU A 188 -26.50 5.83 22.34
#